data_AF-A0A3M0XKM4-F1
#
_entry.id   AF-A0A3M0XKM4-F1
#
_cell.length_a   1.000
_cell.length_b   1.000
_cell.length_c   1.000
_cell.angle_alpha   90.00
_cell.angle_beta   90.00
_cell.angle_gamma   90.00
#
_symmetry.space_group_name_H-M   'P 1'
#
loop_
_entity.id
_entity.type
_entity.pdbx_description
1 polymer ?
#
loop_
_entity_poly.entity_id
_entity_poly.type
_entity_poly.pdbx_seq_one_letter_code
_entity_poly.pdbx_strand_id
1 'polypeptide(L)'
;RSMGSGFCVSSNGFILTNRHVAAGWLAPYPLPPGILVEPVFDEKGKIADWKEVGAVSQPPTNWVPARAKLLGGKPISGKWLEGKSIYLDVTFAKNKNRIPAKLAAISPNHDVAMIKIDMPSSVDQVELYDNYHEVRAGQPVTVMGYPGLSPKTGVGELSGDASRRYELVVVPDPTVTPGSIGKVLRGTRSLAAGEQDSNYWSAIGDYYQLTANTGPGNSGGPVFDDRGRVIGIFTAQIMDRAGTKVTFAVPIRYGLELMSTRPVF
;
A
#
# COMPACT_ATOMS: atom_id res chain seq x y z
N ARG A 1 5.95 8.94 11.22
CA ARG A 1 4.49 8.75 11.26
C ARG A 1 4.07 8.35 9.84
N SER A 2 3.62 7.12 9.64
CA SER A 2 3.07 6.68 8.35
C SER A 2 1.56 6.96 8.34
N MET A 3 0.99 7.26 7.17
CA MET A 3 -0.44 7.46 6.97
C MET A 3 -0.81 6.79 5.65
N GLY A 4 -2.02 6.23 5.58
CA GLY A 4 -2.53 5.55 4.41
C GLY A 4 -4.01 5.26 4.55
N SER A 5 -4.50 4.42 3.64
CA SER A 5 -5.86 3.96 3.53
C SER A 5 -5.96 2.46 3.86
N GLY A 6 -7.18 1.98 4.02
CA GLY A 6 -7.51 0.58 4.24
C GLY A 6 -9.00 0.37 3.99
N PHE A 7 -9.42 -0.89 3.90
CA PHE A 7 -10.82 -1.24 3.72
C PHE A 7 -11.22 -2.43 4.59
N CYS A 8 -12.43 -2.38 5.13
CA CYS A 8 -12.98 -3.44 5.99
C CYS A 8 -13.28 -4.68 5.15
N VAL A 9 -12.72 -5.82 5.56
CA VAL A 9 -12.90 -7.13 4.91
C VAL A 9 -13.71 -8.11 5.75
N SER A 10 -14.07 -7.70 6.97
CA SER A 10 -14.98 -8.43 7.83
C SER A 10 -15.82 -7.46 8.66
N SER A 11 -17.09 -7.80 8.86
CA SER A 11 -18.02 -7.03 9.69
C SER A 11 -17.60 -6.90 11.16
N ASN A 12 -16.69 -7.75 11.63
CA ASN A 12 -16.13 -7.71 12.99
C ASN A 12 -14.89 -6.81 13.12
N GLY A 13 -14.52 -6.06 12.07
CA GLY A 13 -13.46 -5.04 12.12
C GLY A 13 -12.09 -5.47 11.63
N PHE A 14 -11.96 -6.55 10.85
CA PHE A 14 -10.73 -6.79 10.09
C PHE A 14 -10.63 -5.84 8.90
N ILE A 15 -9.44 -5.28 8.70
CA ILE A 15 -9.13 -4.31 7.65
C ILE A 15 -7.88 -4.77 6.92
N LEU A 16 -7.92 -4.81 5.59
CA LEU A 16 -6.73 -4.94 4.76
C LEU A 16 -6.16 -3.56 4.43
N THR A 17 -4.83 -3.51 4.37
CA THR A 17 -4.04 -2.33 3.98
C THR A 17 -2.66 -2.81 3.49
N ASN A 18 -1.76 -1.88 3.14
CA ASN A 18 -0.38 -2.25 2.84
C ASN A 18 0.44 -2.52 4.09
N ARG A 19 1.48 -3.35 3.93
CA ARG A 19 2.48 -3.59 4.97
C ARG A 19 3.23 -2.32 5.32
N HIS A 20 3.60 -1.49 4.35
CA HIS A 20 4.28 -0.22 4.64
C HIS A 20 3.40 0.82 5.36
N VAL A 21 2.07 0.65 5.35
CA VAL A 21 1.11 1.48 6.11
C VAL A 21 1.00 0.96 7.55
N ALA A 22 0.63 -0.31 7.72
CA ALA A 22 0.36 -0.89 9.04
C ALA A 22 1.63 -1.26 9.83
N ALA A 23 2.73 -1.52 9.14
CA ALA A 23 3.98 -2.07 9.67
C ALA A 23 5.23 -1.38 9.09
N GLY A 24 5.16 -0.08 8.83
CA GLY A 24 6.27 0.68 8.22
C GLY A 24 7.60 0.68 8.99
N TRP A 25 7.63 0.18 10.23
CA TRP A 25 8.88 -0.04 10.97
C TRP A 25 9.55 -1.39 10.66
N LEU A 26 8.77 -2.40 10.24
CA LEU A 26 9.28 -3.69 9.74
C LEU A 26 9.62 -3.64 8.25
N ALA A 27 9.05 -2.65 7.55
CA ALA A 27 9.32 -2.39 6.16
C ALA A 27 10.04 -1.04 6.05
N PRO A 28 11.39 -0.99 6.12
CA PRO A 28 12.05 -0.06 5.22
C PRO A 28 11.53 -0.47 3.84
N TYR A 29 10.68 0.35 3.23
CA TYR A 29 10.27 0.16 1.86
C TYR A 29 11.13 1.10 1.01
N PRO A 30 12.38 0.74 0.68
CA PRO A 30 12.80 0.99 -0.68
C PRO A 30 11.82 0.17 -1.53
N LEU A 31 11.13 0.83 -2.47
CA LEU A 31 10.99 0.15 -3.76
C LEU A 31 12.39 -0.43 -4.02
N PRO A 32 12.56 -1.74 -4.30
CA PRO A 32 13.88 -2.23 -4.69
C PRO A 32 14.40 -1.24 -5.75
N PRO A 33 15.66 -0.76 -5.69
CA PRO A 33 16.16 0.22 -6.65
C PRO A 33 15.64 -0.14 -8.03
N GLY A 34 14.62 0.60 -8.44
CA GLY A 34 13.82 0.29 -9.60
C GLY A 34 14.52 0.94 -10.75
N ILE A 35 15.72 0.44 -11.06
CA ILE A 35 16.39 0.81 -12.29
C ILE A 35 15.61 0.06 -13.38
N LEU A 36 14.83 0.80 -14.16
CA LEU A 36 14.56 0.38 -15.53
C LEU A 36 15.93 0.19 -16.17
N VAL A 37 16.33 -1.06 -16.36
CA VAL A 37 17.50 -1.42 -17.17
C VAL A 37 17.00 -1.83 -18.54
N GLU A 38 17.47 -1.15 -19.58
CA GLU A 38 17.30 -1.62 -20.95
C GLU A 38 18.52 -2.46 -21.33
N PRO A 39 18.33 -3.66 -21.91
CA PRO A 39 19.45 -4.46 -22.42
C PRO A 39 20.06 -3.75 -23.63
N VAL A 40 21.37 -3.53 -23.59
CA VAL A 40 22.14 -3.08 -24.75
C VAL A 40 22.62 -4.32 -25.49
N PHE A 41 22.14 -4.51 -26.71
CA PHE A 41 22.52 -5.63 -27.56
C PHE A 41 23.75 -5.28 -28.40
N ASP A 42 24.67 -6.22 -28.56
CA ASP A 42 25.73 -6.11 -29.56
C ASP A 42 25.16 -6.22 -30.98
N GLU A 43 26.01 -5.97 -31.98
CA GLU A 43 25.64 -6.04 -33.41
C GLU A 43 25.18 -7.44 -33.85
N LYS A 44 25.34 -8.46 -33.00
CA LYS A 44 24.91 -9.85 -33.23
C LYS A 44 23.65 -10.22 -32.43
N GLY A 45 23.02 -9.24 -31.76
CA GLY A 45 21.78 -9.40 -31.02
C GLY A 45 21.92 -10.06 -29.64
N LYS A 46 23.14 -10.13 -29.08
CA LYS A 46 23.40 -10.69 -27.75
C LYS A 46 23.55 -9.58 -26.71
N ILE A 47 23.03 -9.78 -25.50
CA ILE A 47 23.08 -8.77 -24.43
C ILE A 47 24.55 -8.54 -24.03
N ALA A 48 25.02 -7.31 -24.22
CA ALA A 48 26.40 -6.91 -23.98
C ALA A 48 26.55 -6.02 -22.73
N ASP A 49 25.53 -5.20 -22.41
CA ASP A 49 25.55 -4.30 -21.24
C ASP A 49 24.13 -3.91 -20.77
N TRP A 50 24.04 -3.24 -19.61
CA TRP A 50 22.80 -2.73 -19.01
C TRP A 50 22.92 -1.23 -18.69
N LYS A 51 22.02 -0.40 -19.22
CA LYS A 51 22.05 1.06 -19.00
C LYS A 51 21.03 1.51 -17.95
N GLU A 52 21.46 2.36 -17.01
CA GLU A 52 20.64 2.95 -15.94
C GLU A 52 19.86 4.21 -16.43
N VAL A 53 18.54 4.25 -16.19
CA VAL A 53 17.65 5.31 -16.73
C VAL A 53 16.97 6.19 -15.65
N GLY A 54 17.36 6.11 -14.38
CA GLY A 54 17.08 7.15 -13.36
C GLY A 54 16.37 6.71 -12.07
N ALA A 55 16.50 7.55 -11.02
CA ALA A 55 16.19 7.23 -9.62
C ALA A 55 14.91 7.88 -9.06
N VAL A 56 14.19 7.13 -8.23
CA VAL A 56 13.29 7.63 -7.18
C VAL A 56 14.15 8.24 -6.06
N SER A 57 13.92 9.48 -5.65
CA SER A 57 14.72 10.16 -4.62
C SER A 57 14.39 9.65 -3.20
N GLN A 58 14.95 8.48 -2.88
CA GLN A 58 15.15 7.83 -1.58
C GLN A 58 13.93 7.60 -0.64
N PRO A 59 13.72 6.37 -0.14
CA PRO A 59 13.04 6.17 1.15
C PRO A 59 13.92 6.73 2.29
N PRO A 60 13.35 7.11 3.46
CA PRO A 60 14.12 7.71 4.53
C PRO A 60 15.11 6.70 5.13
N THR A 61 16.36 6.73 4.68
CA THR A 61 17.44 5.89 5.21
C THR A 61 18.12 6.48 6.44
N ASN A 62 17.67 7.66 6.93
CA ASN A 62 18.23 8.34 8.10
C ASN A 62 17.14 9.01 8.96
N TRP A 63 15.98 8.39 9.16
CA TRP A 63 14.99 8.95 10.09
C TRP A 63 15.34 8.60 11.54
N VAL A 64 16.16 9.45 12.15
CA VAL A 64 16.31 9.54 13.60
C VAL A 64 15.28 10.60 14.07
N PRO A 65 14.27 10.25 14.87
CA PRO A 65 13.32 11.23 15.39
C PRO A 65 14.09 12.37 16.09
N ALA A 66 13.63 13.61 15.95
CA ALA A 66 14.28 14.79 16.57
C ALA A 66 14.39 14.74 18.12
N ARG A 67 13.86 13.70 18.77
CA ARG A 67 13.98 13.41 20.21
C ARG A 67 14.67 12.09 20.53
N ALA A 68 15.31 11.44 19.55
CA ALA A 68 16.06 10.21 19.81
C ALA A 68 17.28 10.53 20.68
N LYS A 69 17.35 9.90 21.85
CA LYS A 69 18.54 9.93 22.72
C LYS A 69 19.43 8.74 22.36
N LEU A 70 20.75 8.92 22.44
CA LEU A 70 21.69 7.81 22.43
C LEU A 70 21.35 6.86 23.58
N LEU A 71 21.04 5.60 23.26
CA LEU A 71 20.74 4.58 24.26
C LEU A 71 22.03 4.29 25.05
N GLY A 72 22.17 4.89 26.24
CA GLY A 72 23.36 4.72 27.08
C GLY A 72 24.65 5.34 26.54
N GLY A 73 24.58 6.33 25.63
CA GLY A 73 25.74 7.12 25.19
C GLY A 73 26.75 6.37 24.30
N LYS A 74 26.43 5.17 23.79
CA LYS A 74 27.32 4.37 22.93
C LYS A 74 26.73 4.17 21.53
N PRO A 75 27.56 4.07 20.48
CA PRO A 75 27.12 3.67 19.15
C PRO A 75 26.44 2.30 19.17
N ILE A 76 25.34 2.15 18.43
CA ILE A 76 24.57 0.91 18.29
C ILE A 76 24.97 0.08 17.05
N SER A 77 26.15 0.34 16.49
CA SER A 77 26.67 -0.34 15.29
C SER A 77 26.69 -1.87 15.49
N GLY A 78 26.23 -2.61 14.47
CA GLY A 78 26.17 -4.08 14.49
C GLY A 78 25.03 -4.68 15.31
N LYS A 79 24.07 -3.88 15.80
CA LYS A 79 22.89 -4.38 16.54
C LYS A 79 21.62 -4.22 15.72
N TRP A 80 20.78 -5.26 15.74
CA TRP A 80 19.42 -5.21 15.19
C TRP A 80 18.50 -4.45 16.15
N LEU A 81 17.77 -3.47 15.64
CA LEU A 81 16.74 -2.77 16.39
C LEU A 81 15.38 -3.39 16.09
N GLU A 82 14.65 -3.77 17.13
CA GLU A 82 13.25 -4.14 16.99
C GLU A 82 12.38 -2.88 17.07
N GLY A 83 11.79 -2.50 15.95
CA GLY A 83 10.76 -1.46 15.92
C GLY A 83 9.40 -2.03 16.36
N LYS A 84 8.57 -1.20 16.98
CA LYS A 84 7.16 -1.51 17.23
C LYS A 84 6.32 -0.26 16.99
N SER A 85 5.16 -0.38 16.36
CA SER A 85 4.19 0.72 16.42
C SER A 85 3.60 0.81 17.81
N ILE A 86 3.79 1.98 18.41
CA ILE A 86 3.21 2.37 19.68
C ILE A 86 1.76 2.84 19.53
N TYR A 87 1.38 3.35 18.36
CA TYR A 87 0.03 3.82 18.05
C TYR A 87 -0.32 3.51 16.60
N LEU A 88 -1.42 2.79 16.40
CA LEU A 88 -2.04 2.56 15.11
C LEU A 88 -3.52 2.86 15.29
N ASP A 89 -4.01 3.90 14.62
CA ASP A 89 -5.41 4.31 14.72
C ASP A 89 -6.07 4.22 13.34
N VAL A 90 -7.34 3.84 13.33
CA VAL A 90 -8.23 3.92 12.18
C VAL A 90 -9.24 5.03 12.42
N THR A 91 -9.56 5.77 11.36
CA THR A 91 -10.62 6.78 11.37
C THR A 91 -11.45 6.59 10.12
N PHE A 92 -12.75 6.39 10.29
CA PHE A 92 -13.69 6.22 9.19
C PHE A 92 -14.04 7.54 8.52
N ALA A 93 -14.51 7.48 7.27
CA ALA A 93 -14.93 8.64 6.50
C ALA A 93 -15.91 9.51 7.29
N LYS A 94 -15.70 10.83 7.22
CA LYS A 94 -16.54 11.86 7.85
C LYS A 94 -16.70 11.67 9.37
N ASN A 95 -15.75 11.01 10.01
CA ASN A 95 -15.74 10.76 11.44
C ASN A 95 -14.45 11.31 12.07
N LYS A 96 -14.54 11.88 13.27
CA LYS A 96 -13.38 12.36 14.03
C LYS A 96 -12.80 11.31 14.99
N ASN A 97 -13.56 10.26 15.27
CA ASN A 97 -13.20 9.26 16.26
C ASN A 97 -12.05 8.40 15.75
N ARG A 98 -10.94 8.42 16.51
CA ARG A 98 -9.79 7.55 16.31
C ARG A 98 -10.03 6.25 17.07
N ILE A 99 -10.01 5.15 16.34
CA ILE A 99 -10.22 3.81 16.88
C ILE A 99 -8.86 3.11 16.92
N PRO A 100 -8.35 2.72 18.09
CA PRO A 100 -7.12 1.96 18.18
C PRO A 100 -7.24 0.65 17.40
N ALA A 101 -6.23 0.36 16.59
CA ALA A 101 -6.12 -0.87 15.83
C ALA A 101 -4.91 -1.67 16.28
N LYS A 102 -5.01 -2.99 16.13
CA LYS A 102 -3.92 -3.93 16.37
C LYS A 102 -3.49 -4.55 15.06
N LEU A 103 -2.21 -4.80 14.91
CA LEU A 103 -1.70 -5.61 13.80
C LEU A 103 -2.16 -7.06 13.99
N ALA A 104 -2.86 -7.61 13.00
CA ALA A 104 -3.40 -8.97 13.04
C ALA A 104 -2.51 -9.96 12.26
N ALA A 105 -2.10 -9.59 11.04
CA ALA A 105 -1.23 -10.42 10.22
C ALA A 105 -0.41 -9.55 9.24
N ILE A 106 0.74 -10.05 8.81
CA ILE A 106 1.60 -9.43 7.80
C ILE A 106 1.94 -10.48 6.75
N SER A 107 1.80 -10.14 5.47
CA SER A 107 2.33 -10.98 4.41
C SER A 107 3.87 -10.91 4.39
N PRO A 108 4.58 -12.05 4.39
CA PRO A 108 6.03 -12.04 4.27
C PRO A 108 6.49 -11.65 2.86
N ASN A 109 5.70 -12.02 1.85
CA ASN A 109 6.08 -11.95 0.43
C ASN A 109 5.51 -10.73 -0.30
N HIS A 110 4.39 -10.17 0.16
CA HIS A 110 3.67 -9.10 -0.55
C HIS A 110 3.46 -7.88 0.35
N ASP A 111 3.25 -6.71 -0.25
CA ASP A 111 2.98 -5.47 0.48
C ASP A 111 1.53 -5.41 0.99
N VAL A 112 1.17 -6.40 1.81
CA VAL A 112 -0.17 -6.60 2.37
C VAL A 112 -0.06 -6.84 3.87
N ALA A 113 -0.92 -6.18 4.62
CA ALA A 113 -1.10 -6.41 6.04
C ALA A 113 -2.57 -6.37 6.41
N MET A 114 -2.90 -7.05 7.50
CA MET A 114 -4.23 -7.07 8.08
C MET A 114 -4.15 -6.48 9.49
N ILE A 115 -5.08 -5.58 9.79
CA ILE A 115 -5.24 -4.96 11.10
C ILE A 115 -6.64 -5.24 11.63
N LYS A 116 -6.82 -5.11 12.95
CA LYS A 116 -8.08 -5.34 13.65
C LYS A 116 -8.45 -4.13 14.49
N ILE A 117 -9.67 -3.65 14.34
CA ILE A 117 -10.29 -2.70 15.25
C ILE A 117 -11.40 -3.37 16.05
N ASP A 118 -11.60 -2.92 17.28
CA ASP A 118 -12.68 -3.38 18.14
C ASP A 118 -13.77 -2.29 18.19
N MET A 119 -14.97 -2.64 17.70
CA MET A 119 -16.10 -1.73 17.56
C MET A 119 -17.34 -2.33 18.23
N PRO A 120 -18.21 -1.50 18.86
CA PRO A 120 -19.44 -1.98 19.49
C PRO A 120 -20.51 -2.42 18.48
N SER A 121 -20.43 -1.93 17.24
CA SER A 121 -21.32 -2.28 16.13
C SER A 121 -20.54 -2.94 15.00
N SER A 122 -21.23 -3.71 14.16
CA SER A 122 -20.66 -4.22 12.92
C SER A 122 -20.25 -3.09 11.99
N VAL A 123 -19.21 -3.32 11.21
CA VAL A 123 -18.77 -2.40 10.15
C VAL A 123 -19.17 -2.93 8.78
N ASP A 124 -19.44 -2.03 7.84
CA ASP A 124 -19.66 -2.43 6.45
C ASP A 124 -18.37 -2.98 5.86
N GLN A 125 -18.47 -4.11 5.15
CA GLN A 125 -17.34 -4.76 4.50
C GLN A 125 -17.49 -4.67 2.97
N VAL A 126 -16.36 -4.67 2.28
CA VAL A 126 -16.34 -4.76 0.83
C VAL A 126 -16.47 -6.21 0.36
N GLU A 127 -16.92 -6.41 -0.89
CA GLU A 127 -16.82 -7.69 -1.58
C GLU A 127 -15.42 -7.85 -2.17
N LEU A 128 -14.73 -8.96 -1.89
CA LEU A 128 -13.43 -9.30 -2.47
C LEU A 128 -13.61 -10.27 -3.63
N TYR A 129 -12.98 -10.02 -4.77
CA TYR A 129 -13.10 -10.87 -5.95
C TYR A 129 -11.73 -11.23 -6.53
N ASP A 130 -11.33 -12.50 -6.38
CA ASP A 130 -10.11 -13.01 -7.01
C ASP A 130 -10.32 -13.23 -8.51
N ASN A 131 -9.99 -12.21 -9.29
CA ASN A 131 -10.01 -12.25 -10.75
C ASN A 131 -8.61 -12.33 -11.34
N TYR A 132 -7.64 -12.86 -10.59
CA TYR A 132 -6.23 -12.77 -10.93
C TYR A 132 -5.90 -13.26 -12.35
N HIS A 133 -6.60 -14.28 -12.85
CA HIS A 133 -6.42 -14.81 -14.19
C HIS A 133 -7.20 -14.05 -15.28
N GLU A 134 -8.28 -13.34 -14.91
CA GLU A 134 -9.20 -12.65 -15.83
C GLU A 134 -8.84 -11.17 -16.06
N VAL A 135 -8.16 -10.56 -15.10
CA VAL A 135 -7.73 -9.16 -15.14
C VAL A 135 -6.82 -8.91 -16.34
N ARG A 136 -7.06 -7.82 -17.07
CA ARG A 136 -6.37 -7.50 -18.33
C ARG A 136 -6.25 -6.01 -18.55
N ALA A 137 -5.27 -5.62 -19.36
CA ALA A 137 -5.09 -4.23 -19.75
C ALA A 137 -6.36 -3.66 -20.41
N GLY A 138 -6.64 -2.38 -20.15
CA GLY A 138 -7.84 -1.68 -20.59
C GLY A 138 -9.06 -1.88 -19.69
N GLN A 139 -9.06 -2.84 -18.77
CA GLN A 139 -10.17 -3.04 -17.83
C GLN A 139 -10.35 -1.79 -16.94
N PRO A 140 -11.57 -1.22 -16.83
CA PRO A 140 -11.83 -0.08 -15.98
C PRO A 140 -11.69 -0.47 -14.50
N VAL A 141 -11.15 0.46 -13.72
CA VAL A 141 -11.05 0.33 -12.26
C VAL A 141 -11.34 1.65 -11.57
N THR A 142 -11.68 1.57 -10.29
CA THR A 142 -11.84 2.74 -9.42
C THR A 142 -10.98 2.58 -8.17
N VAL A 143 -10.14 3.56 -7.88
CA VAL A 143 -9.34 3.60 -6.65
C VAL A 143 -10.03 4.49 -5.63
N MET A 144 -10.14 4.03 -4.39
CA MET A 144 -10.61 4.85 -3.27
C MET A 144 -9.54 4.97 -2.18
N GLY A 145 -9.46 6.12 -1.54
CA GLY A 145 -8.54 6.33 -0.42
C GLY A 145 -8.57 7.76 0.10
N TYR A 146 -7.62 8.09 0.97
CA TYR A 146 -7.50 9.40 1.63
C TYR A 146 -6.18 10.08 1.21
N PRO A 147 -6.13 10.78 0.07
CA PRO A 147 -4.92 11.45 -0.37
C PRO A 147 -4.53 12.56 0.60
N GLY A 148 -3.24 12.69 0.88
CA GLY A 148 -2.70 13.76 1.72
C GLY A 148 -2.81 15.16 1.11
N LEU A 149 -3.12 15.26 -0.19
CA LEU A 149 -3.28 16.51 -0.95
C LEU A 149 -4.75 16.94 -1.11
N SER A 150 -5.72 16.12 -0.68
CA SER A 150 -7.13 16.48 -0.79
C SER A 150 -7.48 17.65 0.14
N PRO A 151 -8.41 18.54 -0.26
CA PRO A 151 -8.94 19.57 0.62
C PRO A 151 -9.39 18.97 1.94
N LYS A 152 -8.99 19.60 3.05
CA LYS A 152 -9.38 19.14 4.38
C LYS A 152 -10.81 19.54 4.65
N THR A 153 -11.68 18.55 4.90
CA THR A 153 -13.04 18.79 5.33
C THR A 153 -13.06 19.02 6.84
N GLY A 154 -13.56 20.18 7.28
CA GLY A 154 -13.68 20.54 8.68
C GLY A 154 -15.14 20.55 9.13
N VAL A 155 -15.40 20.06 10.34
CA VAL A 155 -16.68 20.20 11.02
C VAL A 155 -16.46 21.14 12.22
N GLY A 156 -17.24 22.22 12.27
CA GLY A 156 -17.28 23.10 13.44
C GLY A 156 -18.26 22.54 14.45
N GLU A 157 -17.78 22.22 15.65
CA GLU A 157 -18.62 21.78 16.75
C GLU A 157 -18.53 22.77 17.90
N LEU A 158 -19.68 23.06 18.51
CA LEU A 158 -19.73 23.77 19.77
C LEU A 158 -19.65 22.74 20.90
N SER A 159 -18.68 22.87 21.79
CA SER A 159 -18.62 22.01 22.97
C SER A 159 -19.91 22.13 23.79
N GLY A 160 -20.49 20.98 24.13
CA GLY A 160 -21.65 20.88 25.02
C GLY A 160 -21.33 21.08 26.49
N ASP A 161 -20.04 21.23 26.84
CA ASP A 161 -19.61 21.57 28.19
C ASP A 161 -19.83 23.06 28.51
N ALA A 162 -19.67 23.41 29.79
CA ALA A 162 -19.87 24.78 30.27
C ALA A 162 -18.96 25.82 29.58
N SER A 163 -17.89 25.39 28.90
CA SER A 163 -16.93 26.29 28.24
C SER A 163 -17.41 26.79 26.88
N ARG A 164 -18.41 26.12 26.26
CA ARG A 164 -18.98 26.46 24.93
C ARG A 164 -17.92 26.82 23.88
N ARG A 165 -16.78 26.13 23.91
CA ARG A 165 -15.69 26.38 22.97
C ARG A 165 -16.07 25.87 21.59
N TYR A 166 -15.79 26.67 20.57
CA TYR A 166 -15.83 26.21 19.18
C TYR A 166 -14.57 25.42 18.87
N GLU A 167 -14.75 24.18 18.46
CA GLU A 167 -13.66 23.32 17.97
C GLU A 167 -13.86 23.06 16.49
N LEU A 168 -12.85 23.38 15.68
CA LEU A 168 -12.82 23.00 14.27
C LEU A 168 -12.07 21.67 14.17
N VAL A 169 -12.81 20.60 13.85
CA VAL A 169 -12.24 19.25 13.73
C VAL A 169 -12.14 18.87 12.26
N VAL A 170 -10.93 18.54 11.81
CA VAL A 170 -10.72 18.00 10.46
C VAL A 170 -11.13 16.52 10.44
N VAL A 171 -12.10 16.19 9.60
CA VAL A 171 -12.56 14.81 9.37
C VAL A 171 -12.00 14.29 8.04
N PRO A 172 -11.65 12.99 7.94
CA PRO A 172 -11.16 12.43 6.70
C PRO A 172 -12.31 12.26 5.71
N ASP A 173 -12.09 12.66 4.46
CA ASP A 173 -13.07 12.51 3.37
C ASP A 173 -12.38 11.78 2.21
N PRO A 174 -12.88 10.59 1.80
CA PRO A 174 -12.19 9.80 0.80
C PRO A 174 -12.37 10.40 -0.60
N THR A 175 -11.36 10.24 -1.44
CA THR A 175 -11.48 10.51 -2.87
C THR A 175 -11.75 9.24 -3.64
N VAL A 176 -12.49 9.40 -4.73
CA VAL A 176 -12.74 8.35 -5.73
C VAL A 176 -12.00 8.75 -7.01
N THR A 177 -11.12 7.89 -7.50
CA THR A 177 -10.30 8.15 -8.68
C THR A 177 -10.51 7.04 -9.72
N PRO A 178 -11.24 7.30 -10.82
CA PRO A 178 -11.38 6.33 -11.90
C PRO A 178 -10.06 6.15 -12.66
N GLY A 179 -9.91 4.99 -13.29
CA GLY A 179 -8.79 4.66 -14.16
C GLY A 179 -9.02 3.32 -14.85
N SER A 180 -7.93 2.70 -15.29
CA SER A 180 -7.92 1.38 -15.92
C SER A 180 -6.65 0.62 -15.57
N ILE A 181 -6.67 -0.69 -15.78
CA ILE A 181 -5.47 -1.53 -15.77
C ILE A 181 -4.64 -1.13 -17.00
N GLY A 182 -3.47 -0.55 -16.78
CA GLY A 182 -2.50 -0.27 -17.84
C GLY A 182 -1.71 -1.52 -18.23
N LYS A 183 -1.29 -2.31 -17.25
CA LYS A 183 -0.51 -3.54 -17.44
C LYS A 183 -0.70 -4.51 -16.30
N VAL A 184 -0.74 -5.80 -16.60
CA VAL A 184 -0.73 -6.88 -15.60
C VAL A 184 0.68 -7.45 -15.55
N LEU A 185 1.29 -7.41 -14.37
CA LEU A 185 2.60 -7.98 -14.09
C LEU A 185 2.40 -9.21 -13.22
N ARG A 186 2.74 -10.38 -13.74
CA ARG A 186 2.76 -11.65 -13.00
C ARG A 186 4.22 -12.12 -12.97
N GLY A 187 4.77 -12.34 -11.79
CA GLY A 187 6.12 -12.86 -11.60
C GLY A 187 6.10 -14.38 -11.55
N THR A 188 6.83 -15.02 -12.45
CA THR A 188 7.05 -16.48 -12.39
C THR A 188 8.07 -16.78 -11.29
N ARG A 189 7.68 -17.58 -10.29
CA ARG A 189 8.57 -18.06 -9.21
C ARG A 189 9.18 -19.44 -9.52
N SER A 190 9.24 -19.83 -10.79
CA SER A 190 9.79 -21.13 -11.20
C SER A 190 11.07 -20.94 -12.01
N LEU A 191 12.21 -21.28 -11.40
CA LEU A 191 13.47 -21.60 -12.09
C LEU A 191 13.55 -23.12 -12.37
N ALA A 192 12.42 -23.85 -12.34
CA ALA A 192 12.42 -25.24 -12.72
C ALA A 192 12.60 -25.34 -14.25
N ALA A 193 13.72 -25.92 -14.67
CA ALA A 193 14.01 -26.20 -16.06
C ALA A 193 12.90 -27.11 -16.63
N GLY A 194 12.05 -26.58 -17.51
CA GLY A 194 11.12 -27.38 -18.32
C GLY A 194 9.72 -26.81 -18.52
N GLU A 195 9.26 -25.83 -17.74
CA GLU A 195 7.96 -25.19 -18.00
C GLU A 195 8.10 -24.04 -19.00
N GLN A 196 7.71 -24.29 -20.25
CA GLN A 196 7.41 -23.23 -21.19
C GLN A 196 6.09 -22.58 -20.79
N ASP A 197 6.13 -21.50 -20.01
CA ASP A 197 5.21 -20.38 -20.23
C ASP A 197 5.66 -19.10 -19.51
N SER A 198 6.04 -18.11 -20.32
CA SER A 198 6.33 -16.69 -20.01
C SER A 198 7.66 -16.35 -19.29
N ASN A 199 8.63 -15.83 -20.08
CA ASN A 199 9.93 -15.28 -19.65
C ASN A 199 9.82 -13.91 -18.92
N TYR A 200 8.79 -13.67 -18.10
CA TYR A 200 8.60 -12.39 -17.40
C TYR A 200 9.00 -12.47 -15.91
N TRP A 201 10.08 -11.76 -15.57
CA TRP A 201 10.53 -11.57 -14.18
C TRP A 201 10.03 -10.22 -13.65
N SER A 202 9.38 -10.22 -12.49
CA SER A 202 9.02 -9.00 -11.76
C SER A 202 9.78 -8.95 -10.44
N ALA A 203 10.73 -8.02 -10.32
CA ALA A 203 11.53 -7.82 -9.12
C ALA A 203 10.70 -7.40 -7.88
N ILE A 204 9.46 -6.97 -8.09
CA ILE A 204 8.55 -6.53 -7.03
C ILE A 204 7.52 -7.60 -6.65
N GLY A 205 7.27 -8.61 -7.50
CA GLY A 205 6.15 -9.58 -7.39
C GLY A 205 4.99 -9.28 -8.37
N ASP A 206 3.79 -9.83 -8.14
CA ASP A 206 2.64 -9.56 -9.02
C ASP A 206 1.99 -8.20 -8.71
N TYR A 207 1.76 -7.38 -9.73
CA TYR A 207 1.10 -6.07 -9.62
C TYR A 207 0.21 -5.78 -10.81
N TYR A 208 -0.76 -4.91 -10.57
CA TYR A 208 -1.48 -4.20 -11.62
C TYR A 208 -0.94 -2.79 -11.72
N GLN A 209 -0.40 -2.44 -12.89
CA GLN A 209 -0.14 -1.05 -13.23
C GLN A 209 -1.49 -0.40 -13.56
N LEU A 210 -1.76 0.76 -12.99
CA LEU A 210 -2.99 1.51 -13.17
C LEU A 210 -2.71 2.83 -13.90
N THR A 211 -3.72 3.32 -14.60
CA THR A 211 -3.74 4.68 -15.18
C THR A 211 -4.36 5.71 -14.23
N ALA A 212 -4.90 5.27 -13.10
CA ALA A 212 -5.52 6.14 -12.10
C ALA A 212 -4.46 7.11 -11.51
N ASN A 213 -4.68 8.42 -11.72
CA ASN A 213 -3.81 9.46 -11.21
C ASN A 213 -4.13 9.76 -9.74
N THR A 214 -3.42 9.06 -8.86
CA THR A 214 -3.59 9.14 -7.40
C THR A 214 -2.34 9.72 -6.72
N GLY A 215 -2.45 10.11 -5.45
CA GLY A 215 -1.35 10.66 -4.67
C GLY A 215 -1.03 9.86 -3.40
N PRO A 216 0.00 10.30 -2.64
CA PRO A 216 0.30 9.75 -1.32
C PRO A 216 -0.95 9.77 -0.44
N GLY A 217 -1.19 8.70 0.32
CA GLY A 217 -2.37 8.56 1.20
C GLY A 217 -3.41 7.55 0.68
N ASN A 218 -3.45 7.27 -0.63
CA ASN A 218 -4.29 6.19 -1.18
C ASN A 218 -3.69 4.79 -0.96
N SER A 219 -2.40 4.71 -0.61
CA SER A 219 -1.72 3.45 -0.24
C SER A 219 -2.51 2.68 0.80
N GLY A 220 -2.88 1.45 0.47
CA GLY A 220 -3.68 0.51 1.25
C GLY A 220 -5.16 0.55 0.92
N GLY A 221 -5.60 1.50 0.09
CA GLY A 221 -6.98 1.64 -0.35
C GLY A 221 -7.41 0.57 -1.36
N PRO A 222 -8.72 0.33 -1.50
CA PRO A 222 -9.25 -0.67 -2.42
C PRO A 222 -9.16 -0.18 -3.89
N VAL A 223 -8.93 -1.13 -4.78
CA VAL A 223 -9.10 -0.99 -6.23
C VAL A 223 -10.28 -1.84 -6.65
N PHE A 224 -11.35 -1.17 -7.08
CA PHE A 224 -12.61 -1.79 -7.47
C PHE A 224 -12.66 -2.09 -8.97
N ASP A 225 -13.32 -3.18 -9.34
CA ASP A 225 -13.83 -3.38 -10.70
C ASP A 225 -15.11 -2.56 -10.96
N ASP A 226 -15.67 -2.71 -12.15
CA ASP A 226 -16.90 -2.03 -12.59
C ASP A 226 -18.16 -2.50 -11.85
N ARG A 227 -18.07 -3.55 -11.04
CA ARG A 227 -19.15 -4.07 -10.20
C ARG A 227 -19.02 -3.67 -8.74
N GLY A 228 -18.01 -2.87 -8.39
CA GLY A 228 -17.76 -2.46 -7.01
C GLY A 228 -17.11 -3.53 -6.14
N ARG A 229 -16.50 -4.56 -6.74
CA ARG A 229 -15.77 -5.62 -6.04
C ARG A 229 -14.29 -5.27 -6.01
N VAL A 230 -13.62 -5.51 -4.88
CA VAL A 230 -12.20 -5.23 -4.75
C VAL A 230 -11.39 -6.32 -5.45
N ILE A 231 -10.60 -5.91 -6.44
CA ILE A 231 -9.70 -6.77 -7.20
C ILE A 231 -8.22 -6.49 -6.90
N GLY A 232 -7.90 -5.39 -6.21
CA GLY A 232 -6.54 -5.07 -5.79
C GLY A 232 -6.45 -4.12 -4.61
N ILE A 233 -5.24 -3.99 -4.07
CA ILE A 233 -4.87 -3.09 -2.98
C ILE A 233 -3.89 -2.07 -3.54
N PHE A 234 -4.31 -0.81 -3.61
CA PHE A 234 -3.45 0.27 -4.09
C PHE A 234 -2.19 0.37 -3.22
N THR A 235 -0.99 0.47 -3.78
CA THR A 235 0.26 0.47 -3.00
C THR A 235 1.14 1.68 -3.28
N ALA A 236 1.63 1.82 -4.50
CA ALA A 236 2.77 2.66 -4.80
C ALA A 236 2.50 3.51 -6.05
N GLN A 237 3.27 4.59 -6.14
CA GLN A 237 3.40 5.39 -7.35
C GLN A 237 4.89 5.51 -7.68
N ILE A 238 5.22 5.42 -8.96
CA ILE A 238 6.53 5.81 -9.49
C ILE A 238 6.29 7.09 -10.28
N MET A 239 7.16 8.07 -10.07
CA MET A 239 7.13 9.34 -10.78
C MET A 239 8.47 9.56 -11.46
N ASP A 240 8.45 9.92 -12.74
CA ASP A 240 9.66 10.34 -13.45
C ASP A 240 10.03 11.80 -13.10
N ARG A 241 11.18 12.27 -13.62
CA ARG A 241 11.63 13.66 -13.40
C ARG A 241 10.72 14.70 -14.06
N ALA A 242 9.91 14.31 -15.04
CA ALA A 242 8.96 15.18 -15.74
C ALA A 242 7.60 15.25 -15.04
N GLY A 243 7.39 14.47 -13.97
CA GLY A 243 6.14 14.43 -13.21
C GLY A 243 5.13 13.40 -13.72
N THR A 244 5.49 12.58 -14.72
CA THR A 244 4.66 11.47 -15.19
C THR A 244 4.55 10.43 -14.09
N LYS A 245 3.32 10.06 -13.74
CA LYS A 245 3.04 9.10 -12.67
C LYS A 245 2.52 7.79 -13.23
N VAL A 246 3.06 6.71 -12.70
CA VAL A 246 2.53 5.36 -12.88
C VAL A 246 2.18 4.82 -11.51
N THR A 247 1.00 4.24 -11.37
CA THR A 247 0.51 3.74 -10.08
C THR A 247 0.34 2.23 -10.10
N PHE A 248 0.46 1.61 -8.94
CA PHE A 248 0.48 0.16 -8.81
C PHE A 248 -0.48 -0.32 -7.73
N ALA A 249 -1.05 -1.50 -7.96
CA ALA A 249 -1.85 -2.22 -6.99
C ALA A 249 -1.35 -3.67 -6.85
N VAL A 250 -1.38 -4.17 -5.62
CA VAL A 250 -1.17 -5.58 -5.30
C VAL A 250 -2.47 -6.34 -5.59
N PRO A 251 -2.46 -7.47 -6.31
CA PRO A 251 -3.63 -8.31 -6.53
C PRO A 251 -4.34 -8.71 -5.23
N ILE A 252 -5.69 -8.69 -5.21
CA ILE A 252 -6.45 -8.99 -3.99
C ILE A 252 -6.25 -10.42 -3.50
N ARG A 253 -5.84 -11.35 -4.39
CA ARG A 253 -5.52 -12.74 -4.04
C ARG A 253 -4.55 -12.84 -2.86
N TYR A 254 -3.61 -11.91 -2.72
CA TYR A 254 -2.64 -11.94 -1.63
C TYR A 254 -3.23 -11.45 -0.31
N GLY A 255 -4.27 -10.61 -0.38
CA GLY A 255 -5.13 -10.32 0.77
C GLY A 255 -5.94 -11.55 1.19
N LEU A 256 -6.54 -12.24 0.23
CA LEU A 256 -7.29 -13.48 0.47
C LEU A 256 -6.40 -14.61 1.02
N GLU A 257 -5.18 -14.75 0.51
CA GLU A 257 -4.17 -15.68 1.01
C GLU A 257 -3.82 -15.36 2.47
N LEU A 258 -3.57 -14.09 2.80
CA LEU A 258 -3.27 -13.65 4.17
C LEU A 258 -4.45 -13.89 5.13
N MET A 259 -5.68 -13.80 4.62
CA MET A 259 -6.90 -14.08 5.39
C MET A 259 -7.19 -15.57 5.54
N SER A 260 -6.63 -16.42 4.67
CA SER A 260 -6.88 -17.85 4.68
C SER A 260 -5.99 -18.54 5.71
N THR A 261 -6.57 -19.34 6.60
CA THR A 261 -5.87 -20.08 7.66
C THR A 261 -5.05 -21.28 7.16
N ARG A 262 -4.76 -21.40 5.86
CA ARG A 262 -4.08 -22.60 5.33
C ARG A 262 -2.59 -22.56 5.70
N PRO A 263 -2.08 -23.55 6.46
CA PRO A 263 -0.65 -23.71 6.62
C PRO A 263 -0.03 -24.06 5.27
N VAL A 264 1.05 -23.37 4.93
CA VAL A 264 1.92 -23.74 3.82
C VAL A 264 2.81 -24.87 4.34
N PHE A 265 2.54 -26.10 3.90
CA PHE A 265 3.45 -27.24 4.04
C PHE A 265 4.26 -27.39 2.75
#